data_AF-A0A1G9X930-F1
#
_entry.id   AF-A0A1G9X930-F1
#
_cell.length_a   1.000
_cell.length_b   1.000
_cell.length_c   1.000
_cell.angle_alpha   90.00
_cell.angle_beta   90.00
_cell.angle_gamma   90.00
#
_symmetry.space_group_name_H-M   'P 1'
#
loop_
_entity.id
_entity.type
_entity.pdbx_description
1 polymer ?
#
loop_
_entity_poly.entity_id
_entity_poly.type
_entity_poly.pdbx_seq_one_letter_code
_entity_poly.pdbx_strand_id
1 'polypeptide(L)'
;MEIEMAKDGNHCKGMVNDGSTDHTSAVSRETQHAAVIDLPVNLGIGDAMQTGFIYASRNGYDIAVQIDADGQHDPRALSHIIDPIVSRKVDCCIGSRFLTKTLVISKLHSKLTRLIQEVALLQEQLRAKGSK
;
A
#
# COMPACT_ATOMS: atom_id res chain seq x y z
N MET A 1 -7.71 -4.38 -3.61
CA MET A 1 -6.80 -3.21 -3.67
C MET A 1 -5.49 -3.64 -4.29
N GLU A 2 -4.88 -2.81 -5.14
CA GLU A 2 -3.50 -3.02 -5.64
C GLU A 2 -2.53 -2.08 -4.92
N ILE A 3 -1.33 -2.56 -4.68
CA ILE A 3 -0.24 -1.79 -4.08
C ILE A 3 1.01 -2.06 -4.89
N GLU A 4 1.63 -1.01 -5.38
CA GLU A 4 2.96 -1.09 -5.96
C GLU A 4 4.00 -0.77 -4.90
N MET A 5 5.02 -1.61 -4.80
CA MET A 5 6.10 -1.47 -3.82
C MET A 5 7.43 -1.42 -4.55
N ALA A 6 8.31 -0.53 -4.12
CA ALA A 6 9.63 -0.40 -4.73
C ALA A 6 10.75 -0.50 -3.69
N LYS A 7 11.85 -1.15 -4.09
CA LYS A 7 13.07 -1.32 -3.31
C LYS A 7 14.28 -1.33 -4.25
N ASP A 8 15.31 -0.54 -3.96
CA ASP A 8 16.57 -0.52 -4.71
C ASP A 8 16.38 -0.35 -6.25
N GLY A 9 15.33 0.37 -6.66
CA GLY A 9 14.96 0.56 -8.07
C GLY A 9 14.19 -0.60 -8.72
N ASN A 10 13.95 -1.71 -8.00
CA ASN A 10 13.07 -2.79 -8.43
C ASN A 10 11.64 -2.54 -7.94
N HIS A 11 10.68 -2.84 -8.81
CA HIS A 11 9.24 -2.72 -8.53
C HIS A 11 8.63 -4.11 -8.35
N CYS A 12 7.78 -4.24 -7.35
CA CYS A 12 7.01 -5.44 -7.06
C CYS A 12 5.54 -5.06 -6.89
N LYS A 13 4.66 -5.81 -7.52
CA LYS A 13 3.21 -5.62 -7.36
C LYS A 13 2.73 -6.41 -6.16
N GLY A 14 1.74 -5.86 -5.47
CA GLY A 14 1.04 -6.48 -4.35
C GLY A 14 -0.45 -6.31 -4.52
N MET A 15 -1.21 -7.28 -4.07
CA MET A 15 -2.66 -7.23 -4.00
C MET A 15 -3.09 -7.55 -2.57
N VAL A 16 -3.92 -6.68 -2.01
CA VAL A 16 -4.65 -6.98 -0.77
C VAL A 16 -6.07 -7.36 -1.16
N ASN A 17 -6.42 -8.62 -0.92
CA ASN A 17 -7.76 -9.16 -1.09
C ASN A 17 -8.56 -8.96 0.19
N ASP A 18 -9.54 -8.06 0.15
CA ASP A 18 -10.37 -7.66 1.29
C ASP A 18 -11.62 -8.55 1.43
N GLY A 19 -11.39 -9.86 1.51
CA GLY A 19 -12.45 -10.85 1.71
C GLY A 19 -13.36 -11.06 0.50
N SER A 20 -12.84 -11.00 -0.74
CA SER A 20 -13.61 -11.37 -1.93
C SER A 20 -14.12 -12.81 -1.83
N THR A 21 -15.37 -13.05 -2.28
CA THR A 21 -16.03 -14.36 -2.30
C THR A 21 -15.89 -15.10 -3.63
N ASP A 22 -15.26 -14.48 -4.61
CA ASP A 22 -15.01 -15.02 -5.94
C ASP A 22 -13.57 -15.55 -6.08
N HIS A 23 -13.15 -15.82 -7.31
CA HIS A 23 -11.82 -16.38 -7.61
C HIS A 23 -10.69 -15.34 -7.64
N THR A 24 -10.91 -14.10 -7.18
CA THR A 24 -9.91 -13.02 -7.29
C THR A 24 -8.54 -13.42 -6.73
N SER A 25 -8.48 -14.00 -5.53
CA SER A 25 -7.20 -14.41 -4.93
C SER A 25 -6.49 -15.49 -5.74
N ALA A 26 -7.22 -16.49 -6.23
CA ALA A 26 -6.67 -17.57 -7.04
C ALA A 26 -6.08 -17.05 -8.34
N VAL A 27 -6.85 -16.27 -9.10
CA VAL A 27 -6.42 -15.68 -10.37
C VAL A 27 -5.22 -14.75 -10.17
N SER A 28 -5.22 -13.93 -9.13
CA SER A 28 -4.08 -13.05 -8.83
C SER A 28 -2.80 -13.84 -8.53
N ARG A 29 -2.89 -14.96 -7.80
CA ARG A 29 -1.74 -15.83 -7.50
C ARG A 29 -1.20 -16.52 -8.75
N GLU A 30 -2.08 -16.92 -9.67
CA GLU A 30 -1.71 -17.55 -10.94
C GLU A 30 -0.86 -16.62 -11.82
N THR A 31 -1.05 -15.30 -11.69
CA THR A 31 -0.21 -14.36 -12.45
C THR A 31 1.26 -14.50 -12.08
N GLN A 32 1.63 -14.90 -10.86
CA GLN A 32 3.01 -14.87 -10.33
C GLN A 32 3.71 -13.51 -10.40
N HIS A 33 3.01 -12.44 -10.77
CA HIS A 33 3.56 -11.10 -10.91
C HIS A 33 3.26 -10.21 -9.69
N ALA A 34 2.42 -10.67 -8.75
CA ALA A 34 2.04 -9.94 -7.56
C ALA A 34 2.05 -10.80 -6.29
N ALA A 35 2.52 -10.22 -5.18
CA ALA A 35 2.31 -10.78 -3.85
C ALA A 35 0.83 -10.65 -3.46
N VAL A 36 0.20 -11.73 -3.01
CA VAL A 36 -1.24 -11.72 -2.67
C VAL A 36 -1.42 -11.93 -1.16
N ILE A 37 -2.07 -10.95 -0.52
CA ILE A 37 -2.38 -10.92 0.91
C ILE A 37 -3.90 -11.02 1.07
N ASP A 38 -4.37 -12.12 1.65
CA ASP A 38 -5.79 -12.32 1.92
C ASP A 38 -6.15 -11.89 3.35
N LEU A 39 -7.14 -11.00 3.46
CA LEU A 39 -7.77 -10.69 4.73
C LEU A 39 -8.82 -11.76 5.06
N PRO A 40 -8.94 -12.17 6.34
CA PRO A 40 -9.83 -13.27 6.74
C PRO A 40 -11.32 -12.94 6.57
N VAL A 41 -11.66 -11.65 6.56
CA VAL A 41 -13.01 -11.11 6.33
C VAL A 41 -12.86 -9.75 5.63
N ASN A 42 -13.95 -9.26 5.04
CA ASN A 42 -14.00 -7.89 4.54
C ASN A 42 -13.91 -6.90 5.72
N LEU A 43 -12.83 -6.13 5.75
CA LEU A 43 -12.55 -5.12 6.77
C LEU A 43 -12.69 -3.69 6.23
N GLY A 44 -12.85 -3.54 4.91
CA GLY A 44 -12.98 -2.28 4.22
C GLY A 44 -11.64 -1.71 3.74
N ILE A 45 -11.74 -0.71 2.86
CA ILE A 45 -10.61 -0.15 2.12
C ILE A 45 -9.49 0.41 3.01
N GLY A 46 -9.82 0.97 4.18
CA GLY A 46 -8.83 1.52 5.11
C GLY A 46 -7.96 0.45 5.77
N ASP A 47 -8.53 -0.71 6.10
CA ASP A 47 -7.79 -1.81 6.69
C ASP A 47 -7.00 -2.58 5.63
N ALA A 48 -7.53 -2.68 4.40
CA ALA A 48 -6.79 -3.19 3.26
C ALA A 48 -5.56 -2.31 2.95
N MET A 49 -5.70 -0.99 2.98
CA MET A 49 -4.61 -0.02 2.80
C MET A 49 -3.52 -0.22 3.85
N GLN A 50 -3.91 -0.21 5.13
CA GLN A 50 -2.98 -0.36 6.24
C GLN A 50 -2.23 -1.68 6.14
N THR A 51 -2.93 -2.77 5.87
CA THR A 51 -2.33 -4.12 5.68
C THR A 51 -1.24 -4.09 4.63
N GLY A 52 -1.52 -3.42 3.52
CA GLY A 52 -0.58 -3.16 2.46
C GLY A 52 0.69 -2.44 2.87
N PHE A 53 0.55 -1.30 3.55
CA PHE A 53 1.70 -0.53 4.03
C PHE A 53 2.50 -1.28 5.10
N ILE A 54 1.84 -2.02 5.98
CA ILE A 54 2.50 -2.89 6.96
C ILE A 54 3.30 -3.98 6.24
N TYR A 55 2.72 -4.62 5.23
CA TYR A 55 3.41 -5.63 4.43
C TYR A 55 4.63 -5.03 3.73
N ALA A 56 4.49 -3.87 3.10
CA ALA A 56 5.58 -3.19 2.43
C ALA A 56 6.73 -2.89 3.42
N SER A 57 6.38 -2.34 4.59
CA SER A 57 7.34 -2.06 5.65
C SER A 57 8.05 -3.31 6.19
N ARG A 58 7.33 -4.41 6.39
CA ARG A 58 7.90 -5.67 6.92
C ARG A 58 8.85 -6.36 5.95
N ASN A 59 8.63 -6.19 4.65
CA ASN A 59 9.48 -6.75 3.61
C ASN A 59 10.61 -5.80 3.19
N GLY A 60 10.74 -4.65 3.85
CA GLY A 60 11.82 -3.69 3.63
C GLY A 60 11.74 -2.96 2.29
N TYR A 61 10.52 -2.68 1.83
CA TYR A 61 10.31 -1.78 0.69
C TYR A 61 10.45 -0.32 1.14
N ASP A 62 11.03 0.51 0.27
CA ASP A 62 11.29 1.92 0.54
C ASP A 62 10.10 2.80 0.20
N ILE A 63 9.30 2.37 -0.79
CA ILE A 63 8.14 3.10 -1.32
C ILE A 63 6.97 2.13 -1.42
N ALA A 64 5.78 2.58 -1.03
CA ALA A 64 4.51 1.90 -1.26
C ALA A 64 3.51 2.89 -1.87
N VAL A 65 2.86 2.48 -2.96
CA VAL A 65 1.86 3.26 -3.68
C VAL A 65 0.56 2.48 -3.70
N GLN A 66 -0.51 3.09 -3.21
CA GLN A 66 -1.85 2.51 -3.32
C GLN A 66 -2.46 2.85 -4.68
N ILE A 67 -3.03 1.85 -5.35
CA ILE A 67 -3.73 2.01 -6.63
C ILE A 67 -5.05 1.22 -6.57
N ASP A 68 -6.11 1.78 -7.15
CA ASP A 68 -7.38 1.05 -7.30
C ASP A 68 -7.25 -0.04 -8.37
N ALA A 69 -7.77 -1.23 -8.08
CA ALA A 69 -7.64 -2.41 -8.94
C ALA A 69 -8.64 -2.45 -10.11
N ASP A 70 -9.29 -1.32 -10.43
CA ASP A 70 -10.31 -1.20 -11.46
C ASP A 70 -9.75 -0.79 -12.84
N GLY A 71 -8.43 -0.61 -12.93
CA GLY A 71 -7.72 -0.24 -14.15
C GLY A 71 -7.92 1.22 -14.58
N GLN A 72 -8.49 2.09 -13.74
CA GLN A 72 -8.73 3.49 -14.09
C GLN A 72 -7.46 4.36 -14.07
N HIS A 73 -6.32 3.81 -13.64
CA HIS A 73 -5.08 4.55 -13.46
C HIS A 73 -4.12 4.27 -14.63
N ASP A 74 -3.69 5.33 -15.33
CA ASP A 74 -2.67 5.22 -16.38
C ASP A 74 -1.31 4.88 -15.74
N PRO A 75 -0.68 3.74 -16.05
CA PRO A 75 0.64 3.38 -15.51
C PRO A 75 1.71 4.44 -15.78
N ARG A 76 1.57 5.24 -16.86
CA ARG A 76 2.48 6.34 -17.18
C ARG A 76 2.38 7.49 -16.19
N ALA A 77 1.25 7.65 -15.51
CA ALA A 77 1.08 8.68 -14.48
C ALA A 77 1.78 8.32 -13.16
N LEU A 78 2.17 7.06 -12.98
CA LEU A 78 2.79 6.58 -11.76
C LEU A 78 4.17 7.20 -11.52
N SER A 79 4.95 7.44 -12.58
CA SER A 79 6.26 8.12 -12.48
C SER A 79 6.13 9.51 -11.88
N HIS A 80 5.05 10.24 -12.21
CA HIS A 80 4.79 11.57 -11.61
C HIS A 80 4.55 11.52 -10.09
N ILE A 81 4.15 10.36 -9.55
CA ILE A 81 3.96 10.13 -8.11
C ILE A 81 5.24 9.59 -7.47
N ILE A 82 5.94 8.68 -8.13
CA ILE A 82 7.12 7.99 -7.60
C ILE A 82 8.38 8.88 -7.67
N ASP A 83 8.62 9.61 -8.75
CA ASP A 83 9.86 10.37 -8.96
C ASP A 83 10.15 11.41 -7.85
N PRO A 84 9.15 12.17 -7.33
CA PRO A 84 9.35 13.07 -6.20
C PRO A 84 9.77 12.34 -4.91
N ILE A 85 9.29 11.12 -4.70
CA ILE A 85 9.62 10.28 -3.53
C ILE A 85 11.03 9.71 -3.69
N VAL A 86 11.35 9.13 -4.86
CA VAL A 86 12.69 8.58 -5.17
C VAL A 86 13.77 9.66 -5.09
N SER A 87 13.49 10.86 -5.60
CA SER A 87 14.40 12.01 -5.49
C SER A 87 14.45 12.64 -4.09
N ARG A 88 13.77 12.04 -3.10
CA ARG A 88 13.70 12.49 -1.70
C ARG A 88 13.26 13.94 -1.55
N LYS A 89 12.44 14.45 -2.47
CA LYS A 89 11.87 15.80 -2.41
C LYS A 89 10.66 15.86 -1.50
N VAL A 90 9.94 14.74 -1.36
CA VAL A 90 8.71 14.61 -0.58
C VAL A 90 8.66 13.26 0.13
N ASP A 91 7.99 13.20 1.29
CA ASP A 91 7.74 11.94 2.01
C ASP A 91 6.42 11.28 1.57
N CYS A 92 5.51 12.05 0.99
CA CYS A 92 4.20 11.60 0.54
C CYS A 92 3.77 12.38 -0.71
N CYS A 93 3.17 11.67 -1.66
CA CYS A 93 2.62 12.24 -2.88
C CYS A 93 1.18 11.75 -3.07
N ILE A 94 0.27 12.66 -3.41
CA ILE A 94 -1.15 12.36 -3.64
C ILE A 94 -1.48 12.73 -5.09
N GLY A 95 -1.94 11.75 -5.87
CA GLY A 95 -2.51 12.00 -7.19
C GLY A 95 -3.85 12.73 -7.07
N SER A 96 -4.02 13.85 -7.76
CA SER A 96 -5.27 14.61 -7.75
C SER A 96 -5.72 14.92 -9.17
N ARG A 97 -6.99 14.65 -9.46
CA ARG A 97 -7.64 14.98 -10.74
C ARG A 97 -7.96 16.47 -10.89
N PHE A 98 -8.04 17.20 -9.77
CA PHE A 98 -8.53 18.57 -9.72
C PHE A 98 -7.41 19.61 -9.59
N LEU A 99 -6.21 19.17 -9.25
CA LEU A 99 -5.09 20.06 -9.03
C LEU A 99 -4.14 19.99 -10.21
N THR A 100 -3.91 21.14 -10.84
CA THR A 100 -2.88 21.30 -11.89
C THR A 100 -1.46 21.23 -11.33
N LYS A 101 -1.29 21.21 -10.00
CA LYS A 101 -0.02 20.97 -9.28
C LYS A 101 -0.21 19.89 -8.22
N THR A 102 0.69 18.92 -8.21
CA THR A 102 0.81 17.90 -7.15
C THR A 102 0.89 18.56 -5.77
N LEU A 103 0.06 18.14 -4.82
CA LEU A 103 0.19 18.57 -3.43
C LEU A 103 1.43 17.93 -2.82
N VAL A 104 2.37 18.78 -2.44
CA VAL A 104 3.61 18.39 -1.79
C VAL A 104 3.40 18.47 -0.28
N ILE A 105 3.29 17.33 0.39
CA ILE A 105 3.34 17.28 1.86
C ILE A 105 4.81 17.03 2.23
N SER A 106 5.55 18.12 2.44
CA SER A 106 7.02 18.10 2.54
C SER A 106 7.58 17.68 3.91
N LYS A 107 6.75 17.61 4.96
CA LYS A 107 7.16 17.18 6.30
C LYS A 107 5.98 16.61 7.07
N LEU A 108 5.59 15.38 6.76
CA LEU A 108 4.85 14.58 7.73
C LEU A 108 5.92 13.89 8.56
N HIS A 109 6.40 14.57 9.61
CA HIS A 109 7.44 14.06 10.50
C HIS A 109 7.20 12.57 10.74
N SER A 110 8.23 11.76 10.48
CA SER A 110 8.39 10.31 10.68
C SER A 110 7.65 9.69 11.87
N LYS A 111 7.28 10.48 12.87
CA LYS A 111 6.29 10.13 13.90
C LYS A 111 4.96 9.61 13.36
N LEU A 112 4.38 10.14 12.27
CA LEU A 112 3.05 9.66 11.85
C LEU A 112 3.13 8.27 11.18
N THR A 113 4.10 8.07 10.29
CA THR A 113 4.38 6.74 9.70
C THR A 113 4.72 5.74 10.79
N ARG A 114 5.54 6.15 11.78
CA ARG A 114 5.87 5.34 12.95
C ARG A 114 4.67 5.11 13.87
N LEU A 115 3.76 6.08 14.02
CA LEU A 115 2.52 5.93 14.79
C LEU A 115 1.60 4.91 14.12
N ILE A 116 1.46 4.99 12.79
CA ILE A 116 0.64 4.04 12.02
C ILE A 116 1.23 2.62 12.15
N GLN A 117 2.56 2.49 12.08
CA GLN A 117 3.25 1.21 12.33
C GLN A 117 3.11 0.72 13.79
N GLU A 118 3.23 1.61 14.78
CA GLU A 118 3.10 1.26 16.20
C GLU A 118 1.67 0.87 16.57
N VAL A 119 0.67 1.60 16.05
CA VAL A 119 -0.75 1.26 16.22
C VAL A 119 -1.08 -0.07 15.56
N ALA A 120 -0.59 -0.31 14.34
CA ALA A 120 -0.74 -1.60 13.67
C ALA A 120 -0.14 -2.78 14.46
N LEU A 121 1.07 -2.59 15.01
CA LEU A 121 1.75 -3.61 15.81
C LEU A 121 1.00 -3.89 17.12
N LEU A 122 0.47 -2.85 17.78
CA LEU A 122 -0.34 -2.99 18.99
C LEU A 122 -1.66 -3.73 18.72
N GLN A 123 -2.31 -3.47 17.58
CA GLN A 123 -3.52 -4.19 17.19
C GLN A 123 -3.27 -5.68 16.94
N GLU A 124 -2.15 -6.05 16.32
CA GLU A 124 -1.77 -7.46 16.17
C GLU A 124 -1.46 -8.14 17.52
N GLN A 125 -0.76 -7.46 18.42
CA GLN A 125 -0.47 -7.98 19.75
C GLN A 125 -1.74 -8.20 20.59
N LEU A 126 -2.73 -7.31 20.45
CA LEU A 126 -4.03 -7.45 21.10
C LEU A 126 -4.84 -8.61 20.52
N ARG A 127 -4.81 -8.80 19.19
CA ARG A 127 -5.45 -9.95 18.52
C ARG A 127 -4.82 -11.29 18.93
N ALA A 128 -3.50 -11.36 19.07
CA ALA A 128 -2.80 -12.55 19.54
C ALA A 128 -3.09 -12.91 21.01
N LYS A 129 -3.43 -11.92 21.85
CA LYS A 129 -3.80 -12.12 23.26
C LYS A 129 -5.27 -12.51 23.46
N GLY A 130 -6.16 -12.20 22.51
CA GLY A 130 -7.59 -12.52 22.57
C GLY A 130 -7.97 -13.95 22.14
N SER A 131 -6.99 -14.82 21.85
CA SER A 131 -7.21 -16.20 21.38
C SER A 131 -7.06 -17.25 22.49
N LYS A 132 -7.45 -16.92 23.74
CA LYS A 132 -7.58 -17.86 24.85
C LYS A 132 -8.97 -17.83 25.44
#